data_AF-A0A537HY40-F1
#
_entry.id   AF-A0A537HY40-F1
#
_cell.length_a   1.000
_cell.length_b   1.000
_cell.length_c   1.000
_cell.angle_alpha   90.00
_cell.angle_beta   90.00
_cell.angle_gamma   90.00
#
_symmetry.space_group_name_H-M   'P 1'
#
loop_
_entity.id
_entity.type
_entity.pdbx_description
1 polymer ?
#
loop_
_entity_poly.entity_id
_entity_poly.type
_entity_poly.pdbx_seq_one_letter_code
_entity_poly.pdbx_strand_id
1 'polypeptide(L)'
;MTRRNTLETSVAFLGLGMVVYGGRIQEGTLTGSVVFVVGFVVCWIGIAPWKFYARNYVCPVCRDSFGGGKEGSISESSHLKETHPGFYGWSHTWTRLTAVLMVLLFGSIPTIVLASSIPSLSGIANWTFLVFVGLGAVLALDFIDFHFVTKRFRKKWILLNPEPEEEKDSKTLQIGQEKLTQGVAAWNKFTGGHEQLFGGLMAAGLKKKGSFASGYGIYFTSQRIIGVRTSKWFVLILIIAALGGIGGGVAVGLAIGSAPALAYLIAFPIITVVIGLGQRRLRFDDAITLEELDKRKDFDIRRDNISEIELKRPGAVRRGHLTIVPKSGKAVGFLITQEPGLFDRLQGLVAGFSFVPPPTWHKEGRQASDYSTQSTQDTLSQRDNYLAEESPEVLDEKHVKSRDFRLCPHCATMVPRDTTICPSCGKVIAR
;
A
#
# COMPACT_ATOMS: atom_id res chain seq x y z
N MET A 1 -16.96 -19.66 -1.94
CA MET A 1 -16.38 -18.51 -1.19
C MET A 1 -17.35 -17.35 -0.94
N THR A 2 -18.49 -17.23 -1.64
CA THR A 2 -19.39 -16.06 -1.57
C THR A 2 -20.33 -16.01 -0.35
N ARG A 3 -20.71 -17.16 0.23
CA ARG A 3 -21.73 -17.22 1.30
C ARG A 3 -21.27 -16.76 2.69
N ARG A 4 -19.95 -16.69 2.94
CA ARG A 4 -19.37 -16.32 4.24
C ARG A 4 -19.12 -14.80 4.36
N ASN A 5 -18.77 -14.15 3.25
CA ASN A 5 -18.64 -12.69 3.17
C ASN A 5 -19.97 -11.98 3.43
N THR A 6 -21.11 -12.55 3.03
CA THR A 6 -22.42 -11.93 3.23
C THR A 6 -22.80 -11.82 4.70
N LEU A 7 -22.50 -12.83 5.52
CA LEU A 7 -22.81 -12.79 6.96
C LEU A 7 -22.00 -11.70 7.68
N GLU A 8 -20.70 -11.62 7.40
CA GLU A 8 -19.78 -10.67 8.05
C GLU A 8 -20.04 -9.22 7.63
N THR A 9 -20.34 -9.00 6.34
CA THR A 9 -20.74 -7.69 5.83
C THR A 9 -22.08 -7.26 6.43
N SER A 10 -23.02 -8.20 6.60
CA SER A 10 -24.32 -7.93 7.24
C SER A 10 -24.16 -7.55 8.71
N VAL A 11 -23.25 -8.19 9.45
CA VAL A 11 -22.94 -7.84 10.85
C VAL A 11 -22.32 -6.44 10.95
N ALA A 12 -21.41 -6.07 10.04
CA ALA A 12 -20.85 -4.71 10.01
C ALA A 12 -21.89 -3.63 9.69
N PHE A 13 -22.81 -3.89 8.75
CA PHE A 13 -23.92 -2.98 8.43
C PHE A 13 -24.97 -2.92 9.54
N LEU A 14 -25.25 -4.02 10.24
CA LEU A 14 -26.09 -4.04 11.43
C LEU A 14 -25.48 -3.21 12.56
N GLY A 15 -24.17 -3.33 12.80
CA GLY A 15 -23.45 -2.49 13.75
C GLY A 15 -23.55 -1.00 13.40
N LEU A 16 -23.34 -0.65 12.13
CA LEU A 16 -23.46 0.74 11.65
C LEU A 16 -24.90 1.27 11.76
N GLY A 17 -25.88 0.43 11.42
CA GLY A 17 -27.30 0.72 11.58
C GLY A 17 -27.68 0.98 13.03
N MET A 18 -27.14 0.20 13.97
CA MET A 18 -27.30 0.44 15.40
C MET A 18 -26.65 1.76 15.83
N VAL A 19 -25.43 2.09 15.40
CA VAL A 19 -24.78 3.39 15.71
C VAL A 19 -25.66 4.57 15.24
N VAL A 20 -26.15 4.51 14.00
CA VAL A 20 -26.99 5.57 13.42
C VAL A 20 -28.34 5.65 14.10
N TYR A 21 -28.94 4.51 14.47
CA TYR A 21 -30.21 4.45 15.19
C TYR A 21 -30.08 4.97 16.62
N GLY A 22 -29.01 4.59 17.34
CA GLY A 22 -28.71 5.08 18.69
C GLY A 22 -28.47 6.58 18.76
N GLY A 23 -27.87 7.17 17.72
CA GLY A 23 -27.70 8.62 17.60
C GLY A 23 -28.98 9.40 17.30
N ARG A 24 -30.06 8.73 16.86
CA ARG A 24 -31.37 9.36 16.60
C ARG A 24 -32.35 9.25 17.77
N ILE A 25 -32.14 8.34 18.71
CA ILE A 25 -32.93 8.29 19.94
C ILE A 25 -32.55 9.51 20.78
N GLN A 26 -33.55 10.35 21.09
CA GLN A 26 -33.45 11.67 21.71
C GLN A 26 -32.33 11.81 22.77
N GLU A 27 -31.60 12.94 22.67
CA GLU A 27 -30.66 13.45 23.65
C GLU A 27 -31.27 13.38 25.06
N GLY A 28 -30.69 12.56 25.93
CA GLY A 28 -31.04 12.49 27.34
C GLY A 28 -31.49 11.13 27.87
N THR A 29 -31.75 10.14 27.00
CA THR A 29 -32.07 8.78 27.47
C THR A 29 -30.88 7.83 27.35
N LEU A 30 -30.58 7.14 28.45
CA LEU A 30 -29.47 6.20 28.63
C LEU A 30 -29.42 5.09 27.54
N THR A 31 -30.55 4.82 26.91
CA THR A 31 -30.73 3.89 25.78
C THR A 31 -29.93 4.27 24.53
N GLY A 32 -29.74 5.57 24.24
CA GLY A 32 -28.98 6.00 23.05
C GLY A 32 -27.49 5.66 23.11
N SER A 33 -26.87 5.87 24.29
CA SER A 33 -25.46 5.58 24.54
C SER A 33 -25.12 4.09 24.47
N VAL A 34 -26.02 3.22 24.95
CA VAL A 34 -25.84 1.76 24.92
C VAL A 34 -25.83 1.24 23.48
N VAL A 35 -26.80 1.69 22.68
CA VAL A 35 -26.93 1.29 21.28
C VAL A 35 -25.73 1.79 20.44
N PHE A 36 -25.19 2.96 20.77
CA PHE A 36 -23.98 3.50 20.14
C PHE A 36 -22.73 2.68 20.47
N VAL A 37 -22.50 2.33 21.75
CA VAL A 37 -21.32 1.53 22.15
C VAL A 37 -21.38 0.13 21.56
N VAL A 38 -22.55 -0.52 21.60
CA VAL A 38 -22.75 -1.86 21.01
C VAL A 38 -22.55 -1.81 19.49
N GLY A 39 -23.13 -0.82 18.80
CA GLY A 39 -22.95 -0.66 17.35
C GLY A 39 -21.49 -0.41 16.96
N PHE A 40 -20.78 0.42 17.73
CA PHE A 40 -19.36 0.73 17.49
C PHE A 40 -18.47 -0.49 17.71
N VAL A 41 -18.74 -1.26 18.76
CA VAL A 41 -18.03 -2.52 19.07
C VAL A 41 -18.29 -3.57 17.99
N VAL A 42 -19.53 -3.70 17.50
CA VAL A 42 -19.88 -4.58 16.38
C VAL A 42 -19.21 -4.14 15.08
N CYS A 43 -19.14 -2.82 14.79
CA CYS A 43 -18.37 -2.31 13.65
C CYS A 43 -16.88 -2.60 13.78
N TRP A 44 -16.29 -2.45 14.97
CA TRP A 44 -14.86 -2.72 15.18
C TRP A 44 -14.55 -4.21 15.01
N ILE A 45 -15.39 -5.10 15.57
CA ILE A 45 -15.28 -6.55 15.38
C ILE A 45 -15.55 -6.95 13.94
N GLY A 46 -16.40 -6.26 13.19
CA GLY A 46 -16.62 -6.55 11.77
C GLY A 46 -15.42 -6.14 10.89
N ILE A 47 -14.73 -5.06 11.25
CA ILE A 47 -13.63 -4.48 10.45
C ILE A 47 -12.26 -5.13 10.76
N ALA A 48 -12.02 -5.57 11.99
CA ALA A 48 -10.73 -6.15 12.40
C ALA A 48 -10.37 -7.51 11.74
N PRO A 49 -11.30 -8.47 11.54
CA PRO A 49 -11.02 -9.77 10.93
C PRO A 49 -10.67 -9.67 9.44
N TRP A 50 -11.24 -8.71 8.73
CA TRP A 50 -11.06 -8.56 7.28
C TRP A 50 -9.59 -8.32 6.85
N LYS A 51 -8.74 -7.79 7.75
CA LYS A 51 -7.31 -7.66 7.49
C LYS A 51 -6.51 -8.93 7.78
N PHE A 52 -7.01 -9.83 8.62
CA PHE A 52 -6.34 -11.07 9.00
C PHE A 52 -6.67 -12.24 8.06
N TYR A 53 -7.91 -12.32 7.55
CA TYR A 53 -8.34 -13.51 6.81
C TYR A 53 -8.14 -13.44 5.28
N ALA A 54 -7.81 -12.28 4.72
CA ALA A 54 -7.72 -12.08 3.26
C ALA A 54 -6.30 -11.85 2.71
N ARG A 55 -5.24 -11.97 3.53
CA ARG A 55 -3.84 -11.83 3.07
C ARG A 55 -3.08 -13.13 3.25
N ASN A 56 -2.12 -13.36 2.36
CA ASN A 56 -1.03 -14.31 2.56
C ASN A 56 -0.44 -14.06 3.96
N TYR A 57 -0.35 -15.10 4.78
CA TYR A 57 0.35 -15.00 6.06
C TYR A 57 1.83 -14.75 5.75
N VAL A 58 2.48 -13.85 6.49
CA VAL A 58 3.88 -13.50 6.24
C VAL A 58 4.57 -13.55 7.58
N CYS A 59 5.63 -14.37 7.68
CA CYS A 59 6.40 -14.48 8.91
C CYS A 59 6.87 -13.08 9.35
N PRO A 60 6.53 -12.62 10.57
CA PRO A 60 6.87 -11.27 11.03
C PRO A 60 8.37 -11.06 11.22
N VAL A 61 9.13 -12.16 11.33
CA VAL A 61 10.58 -12.15 11.55
C VAL A 61 11.35 -12.18 10.22
N CYS A 62 11.23 -13.26 9.44
CA CYS A 62 11.99 -13.46 8.19
C CYS A 62 11.31 -12.95 6.92
N ARG A 63 10.00 -12.66 6.94
CA ARG A 63 9.16 -12.26 5.78
C ARG A 63 8.82 -13.37 4.78
N ASP A 64 9.03 -14.64 5.11
CA ASP A 64 8.52 -15.74 4.29
C ASP A 64 7.00 -15.68 4.18
N SER A 65 6.49 -15.81 2.96
CA SER A 65 5.05 -15.77 2.67
C SER A 65 4.47 -17.16 2.59
N PHE A 66 3.35 -17.36 3.28
CA PHE A 66 2.52 -18.56 3.24
C PHE A 66 1.21 -18.25 2.50
N GLY A 67 0.54 -19.30 2.00
CA GLY A 67 -0.77 -19.15 1.36
C GLY A 67 -1.82 -18.51 2.28
N GLY A 68 -2.98 -18.15 1.74
CA GLY A 68 -4.11 -17.69 2.56
C GLY A 68 -4.82 -18.84 3.29
N GLY A 69 -5.76 -18.50 4.18
CA GLY A 69 -6.65 -19.48 4.81
C GLY A 69 -6.04 -20.30 5.95
N LYS A 70 -6.69 -21.42 6.30
CA LYS A 70 -6.31 -22.23 7.47
C LYS A 70 -4.95 -22.91 7.28
N GLU A 71 -4.65 -23.38 6.08
CA GLU A 71 -3.37 -24.01 5.73
C GLU A 71 -2.22 -23.03 5.88
N GLY A 72 -2.36 -21.80 5.36
CA GLY A 72 -1.37 -20.75 5.53
C GLY A 72 -1.06 -20.41 6.98
N SER A 73 -2.09 -20.37 7.84
CA SER A 73 -1.92 -20.14 9.28
C SER A 73 -1.18 -21.28 9.96
N ILE A 74 -1.47 -22.54 9.58
CA ILE A 74 -0.75 -23.71 10.11
C ILE A 74 0.71 -23.67 9.65
N SER A 75 0.97 -23.41 8.37
CA SER A 75 2.32 -23.29 7.83
C SER A 75 3.12 -22.17 8.49
N GLU A 76 2.52 -21.00 8.71
CA GLU A 76 3.18 -19.90 9.44
C GLU A 76 3.52 -20.31 10.88
N SER A 77 2.59 -20.98 11.57
CA SER A 77 2.82 -21.42 12.95
C SER A 77 3.92 -22.49 13.05
N SER A 78 3.97 -23.44 12.11
CA SER A 78 5.04 -24.46 12.04
C SER A 78 6.38 -23.80 11.77
N HIS A 79 6.42 -22.90 10.79
CA HIS A 79 7.62 -22.14 10.47
C HIS A 79 8.10 -21.35 11.69
N LEU A 80 7.24 -20.55 12.33
CA LEU A 80 7.61 -19.79 13.54
C LEU A 80 8.16 -20.70 14.64
N LYS A 81 7.58 -21.88 14.84
CA LYS A 81 8.02 -22.84 15.84
C LYS A 81 9.40 -23.43 15.52
N GLU A 82 9.67 -23.71 14.25
CA GLU A 82 10.90 -24.34 13.77
C GLU A 82 12.05 -23.33 13.61
N THR A 83 11.82 -22.23 12.91
CA THR A 83 12.87 -21.24 12.57
C THR A 83 13.02 -20.14 13.62
N HIS A 84 11.97 -19.86 14.41
CA HIS A 84 11.92 -18.74 15.35
C HIS A 84 11.33 -19.10 16.72
N PRO A 85 11.80 -20.16 17.40
CA PRO A 85 11.16 -20.69 18.61
C PRO A 85 11.01 -19.65 19.73
N GLY A 86 11.98 -18.74 19.88
CA GLY A 86 11.91 -17.65 20.87
C GLY A 86 10.81 -16.62 20.56
N PHE A 87 10.58 -16.32 19.28
CA PHE A 87 9.48 -15.43 18.88
C PHE A 87 8.13 -16.15 18.96
N TYR A 88 8.08 -17.43 18.58
CA TYR A 88 6.87 -18.25 18.69
C TYR A 88 6.35 -18.35 20.13
N GLY A 89 7.23 -18.66 21.09
CA GLY A 89 6.85 -18.75 22.51
C GLY A 89 6.28 -17.43 23.04
N TRP A 90 6.91 -16.31 22.70
CA TRP A 90 6.41 -14.98 23.05
C TRP A 90 5.08 -14.69 22.36
N SER A 91 4.98 -14.86 21.03
CA SER A 91 3.76 -14.57 20.24
C SER A 91 2.56 -15.39 20.70
N HIS A 92 2.77 -16.66 21.07
CA HIS A 92 1.70 -17.52 21.56
C HIS A 92 1.23 -17.10 22.96
N THR A 93 2.15 -16.81 23.88
CA THR A 93 1.83 -16.28 25.21
C THR A 93 1.08 -14.95 25.10
N TRP A 94 1.55 -14.10 24.20
CA TRP A 94 0.95 -12.81 23.88
C TRP A 94 -0.48 -12.94 23.39
N THR A 95 -0.72 -13.78 22.39
CA THR A 95 -2.06 -14.01 21.81
C THR A 95 -3.06 -14.49 22.88
N ARG A 96 -2.63 -15.33 23.82
CA ARG A 96 -3.46 -15.77 24.95
C ARG A 96 -3.80 -14.62 25.88
N LEU A 97 -2.82 -13.79 26.25
CA LEU A 97 -3.04 -12.62 27.10
C LEU A 97 -4.01 -11.63 26.43
N THR A 98 -3.80 -11.31 25.16
CA THR A 98 -4.69 -10.40 24.42
C THR A 98 -6.10 -10.97 24.31
N ALA A 99 -6.26 -12.28 24.11
CA ALA A 99 -7.57 -12.93 24.09
C ALA A 99 -8.28 -12.84 25.45
N VAL A 100 -7.58 -13.07 26.56
CA VAL A 100 -8.14 -12.91 27.91
C VAL A 100 -8.56 -11.46 28.17
N LEU A 101 -7.69 -10.50 27.85
CA LEU A 101 -7.99 -9.07 28.00
C LEU A 101 -9.20 -8.66 27.15
N MET A 102 -9.30 -9.17 25.92
CA MET A 102 -10.47 -8.95 25.08
C MET A 102 -11.73 -9.52 25.73
N VAL A 103 -11.72 -10.78 26.19
CA VAL A 103 -12.88 -11.40 26.86
C VAL A 103 -13.31 -10.59 28.09
N LEU A 104 -12.37 -10.12 28.92
CA LEU A 104 -12.66 -9.28 30.07
C LEU A 104 -13.28 -7.93 29.65
N LEU A 105 -12.71 -7.30 28.62
CA LEU A 105 -13.20 -6.04 28.09
C LEU A 105 -14.63 -6.19 27.54
N PHE A 106 -14.89 -7.26 26.79
CA PHE A 106 -16.22 -7.61 26.29
C PHE A 106 -17.22 -7.94 27.41
N GLY A 107 -16.80 -8.72 28.41
CA GLY A 107 -17.63 -9.09 29.55
C GLY A 107 -18.02 -7.90 30.42
N SER A 108 -17.22 -6.83 30.42
CA SER A 108 -17.54 -5.62 31.19
C SER A 108 -18.60 -4.73 30.54
N ILE A 109 -18.81 -4.81 29.22
CA ILE A 109 -19.77 -3.97 28.50
C ILE A 109 -21.22 -4.20 28.99
N PRO A 110 -21.75 -5.44 29.05
CA PRO A 110 -23.09 -5.69 29.59
C PRO A 110 -23.26 -5.19 31.02
N THR A 111 -22.22 -5.32 31.86
CA THR A 111 -22.23 -4.86 33.24
C THR A 111 -22.31 -3.34 33.33
N ILE A 112 -21.57 -2.61 32.50
CA ILE A 112 -21.65 -1.14 32.41
C ILE A 112 -23.06 -0.72 31.98
N VAL A 113 -23.59 -1.37 30.95
CA VAL A 113 -24.94 -1.09 30.41
C VAL A 113 -26.02 -1.34 31.46
N LEU A 114 -25.94 -2.46 32.20
CA LEU A 114 -26.92 -2.82 33.21
C LEU A 114 -26.80 -1.97 34.49
N ALA A 115 -25.58 -1.64 34.92
CA ALA A 115 -25.37 -0.79 36.10
C ALA A 115 -25.77 0.66 35.85
N SER A 116 -25.61 1.15 34.62
CA SER A 116 -26.00 2.52 34.26
C SER A 116 -27.51 2.71 34.12
N SER A 117 -28.29 1.64 33.89
CA SER A 117 -29.76 1.71 33.81
C SER A 117 -30.46 1.72 35.16
N ILE A 118 -29.73 1.47 36.26
CA ILE A 118 -30.27 1.45 37.61
C ILE A 118 -29.62 2.61 38.41
N PRO A 119 -30.34 3.70 38.73
CA PRO A 119 -29.75 4.91 39.35
C PRO A 119 -28.96 4.65 40.63
N SER A 120 -29.40 3.69 41.45
CA SER A 120 -28.73 3.29 42.69
C SER A 120 -27.39 2.58 42.48
N LEU A 121 -27.09 2.12 41.26
CA LEU A 121 -25.84 1.46 40.89
C LEU A 121 -24.90 2.35 40.07
N SER A 122 -25.20 3.64 39.93
CA SER A 122 -24.36 4.61 39.21
C SER A 122 -22.90 4.63 39.69
N GLY A 123 -22.66 4.44 40.98
CA GLY A 123 -21.31 4.26 41.52
C GLY A 123 -20.59 3.04 40.93
N ILE A 124 -21.28 1.89 40.83
CA ILE A 124 -20.73 0.66 40.26
C ILE A 124 -20.47 0.82 38.76
N ALA A 125 -21.36 1.51 38.04
CA ALA A 125 -21.18 1.82 36.62
C ALA A 125 -19.88 2.61 36.38
N ASN A 126 -19.60 3.63 37.20
CA ASN A 126 -18.36 4.41 37.11
C ASN A 126 -17.11 3.55 37.37
N TRP A 127 -17.14 2.69 38.38
CA TRP A 127 -16.03 1.77 38.67
C TRP A 127 -15.80 0.76 37.54
N THR A 128 -16.87 0.19 36.99
CA THR A 128 -16.80 -0.78 35.89
C THR A 128 -16.29 -0.11 34.61
N PHE A 129 -16.70 1.14 34.36
CA PHE A 129 -16.18 1.95 33.26
C PHE A 129 -14.68 2.26 33.42
N LEU A 130 -14.21 2.60 34.64
CA LEU A 130 -12.79 2.79 34.91
C LEU A 130 -11.99 1.50 34.65
N VAL A 131 -12.53 0.33 35.03
CA VAL A 131 -11.92 -0.97 34.71
C VAL A 131 -11.86 -1.20 33.21
N PHE A 132 -12.93 -0.89 32.47
CA PHE A 132 -12.95 -0.99 31.00
C PHE A 132 -11.91 -0.08 30.34
N VAL A 133 -11.81 1.18 30.76
CA VAL A 133 -10.80 2.13 30.26
C VAL A 133 -9.40 1.65 30.61
N GLY A 134 -9.19 1.14 31.83
CA GLY A 134 -7.92 0.56 32.27
C GLY A 134 -7.50 -0.63 31.40
N LEU A 135 -8.42 -1.57 31.14
CA LEU A 135 -8.19 -2.72 30.26
C LEU A 135 -7.90 -2.28 28.82
N GLY A 136 -8.62 -1.27 28.31
CA GLY A 136 -8.38 -0.70 26.99
C GLY A 136 -7.00 -0.05 26.87
N ALA A 137 -6.57 0.69 27.90
CA ALA A 137 -5.24 1.29 27.95
C ALA A 137 -4.14 0.21 28.01
N VAL A 138 -4.34 -0.86 28.80
CA VAL A 138 -3.43 -2.01 28.83
C VAL A 138 -3.33 -2.66 27.45
N LEU A 139 -4.46 -2.93 26.78
CA LEU A 139 -4.46 -3.48 25.41
C LEU A 139 -3.73 -2.56 24.42
N ALA A 140 -3.90 -1.24 24.53
CA ALA A 140 -3.21 -0.29 23.65
C ALA A 140 -1.68 -0.28 23.89
N LEU A 141 -1.25 -0.26 25.15
CA LEU A 141 0.17 -0.38 25.52
C LEU A 141 0.74 -1.73 25.09
N ASP A 142 -0.07 -2.78 25.21
CA ASP A 142 0.25 -4.11 24.73
C ASP A 142 0.50 -4.09 23.21
N PHE A 143 -0.40 -3.52 22.40
CA PHE A 143 -0.16 -3.42 20.95
C PHE A 143 1.12 -2.65 20.60
N ILE A 144 1.45 -1.64 21.40
CA ILE A 144 2.71 -0.88 21.27
C ILE A 144 3.90 -1.78 21.61
N ASP A 145 3.86 -2.54 22.71
CA ASP A 145 4.91 -3.48 23.09
C ASP A 145 5.08 -4.58 22.05
N PHE A 146 3.99 -5.14 21.52
CA PHE A 146 4.03 -6.09 20.42
C PHE A 146 4.80 -5.54 19.21
N HIS A 147 4.55 -4.28 18.84
CA HIS A 147 5.27 -3.62 17.76
C HIS A 147 6.77 -3.43 18.07
N PHE A 148 7.13 -3.09 19.30
CA PHE A 148 8.53 -2.91 19.68
C PHE A 148 9.28 -4.24 19.80
N VAL A 149 8.66 -5.25 20.39
CA VAL A 149 9.23 -6.59 20.56
C VAL A 149 9.43 -7.26 19.21
N THR A 150 8.44 -7.23 18.31
CA THR A 150 8.60 -7.72 16.93
C THR A 150 9.77 -7.04 16.22
N LYS A 151 9.89 -5.70 16.35
CA LYS A 151 11.01 -4.94 15.79
C LYS A 151 12.36 -5.34 16.39
N ARG A 152 12.42 -5.60 17.70
CA ARG A 152 13.64 -6.03 18.42
C ARG A 152 14.06 -7.43 17.99
N PHE A 153 13.13 -8.39 17.95
CA PHE A 153 13.38 -9.74 17.45
C PHE A 153 13.87 -9.71 16.01
N ARG A 154 13.21 -8.95 15.14
CA ARG A 154 13.63 -8.79 13.74
C ARG A 154 15.04 -8.22 13.64
N LYS A 155 15.37 -7.18 14.42
CA LYS A 155 16.72 -6.60 14.42
C LYS A 155 17.77 -7.63 14.89
N LYS A 156 17.50 -8.37 15.96
CA LYS A 156 18.41 -9.41 16.47
C LYS A 156 18.58 -10.55 15.46
N TRP A 157 17.49 -10.97 14.82
CA TRP A 157 17.51 -12.02 13.82
C TRP A 157 18.34 -11.65 12.59
N ILE A 158 18.17 -10.43 12.07
CA ILE A 158 18.96 -9.92 10.93
C ILE A 158 20.45 -9.79 11.25
N LEU A 159 20.80 -9.54 12.52
CA LEU A 159 22.20 -9.52 12.96
C LEU A 159 22.81 -10.91 13.06
N LEU A 160 22.01 -11.92 13.44
CA LEU A 160 22.45 -13.31 13.57
C LEU A 160 22.44 -14.07 12.24
N ASN A 161 21.63 -13.60 11.29
CA ASN A 161 21.53 -14.15 9.94
C ASN A 161 21.80 -13.00 8.96
N PRO A 162 23.04 -12.48 8.91
CA PRO A 162 23.39 -11.53 7.88
C PRO A 162 23.12 -12.20 6.53
N GLU A 163 22.33 -11.56 5.68
CA GLU A 163 22.18 -12.00 4.29
C GLU A 163 23.60 -12.16 3.69
N PRO A 164 23.87 -13.26 2.97
CA PRO A 164 25.20 -13.55 2.44
C PRO A 164 25.70 -12.34 1.65
N GLU A 165 26.95 -11.92 1.88
CA GLU A 165 27.47 -10.66 1.36
C GLU A 165 27.51 -10.59 -0.18
N GLU A 166 27.51 -11.74 -0.87
CA GLU A 166 27.36 -11.81 -2.33
C GLU A 166 26.01 -11.27 -2.84
N GLU A 167 24.96 -11.29 -2.01
CA GLU A 167 23.66 -10.67 -2.36
C GLU A 167 23.61 -9.16 -2.04
N LYS A 168 24.63 -8.62 -1.38
CA LYS A 168 24.68 -7.22 -0.93
C LYS A 168 25.14 -6.30 -2.07
N ASP A 169 26.01 -6.79 -2.95
CA ASP A 169 26.47 -6.06 -4.14
C ASP A 169 25.48 -6.17 -5.31
N SER A 170 24.70 -7.25 -5.41
CA SER A 170 23.60 -7.36 -6.38
C SER A 170 22.40 -6.44 -6.09
N LYS A 171 22.35 -5.84 -4.89
CA LYS A 171 21.25 -4.95 -4.43
C LYS A 171 21.47 -3.46 -4.73
N THR A 172 22.60 -3.10 -5.35
CA THR A 172 22.85 -1.74 -5.83
C THR A 172 22.72 -1.74 -7.35
N LEU A 173 21.64 -1.13 -7.86
CA LEU A 173 21.49 -0.93 -9.29
C LEU A 173 22.26 0.33 -9.67
N GLN A 174 23.43 0.15 -10.29
CA GLN A 174 24.20 1.23 -10.90
C GLN A 174 24.02 1.19 -12.41
N ILE A 175 23.61 2.32 -12.98
CA ILE A 175 23.40 2.46 -14.42
C ILE A 175 24.35 3.52 -14.94
N GLY A 176 25.33 3.07 -15.72
CA GLY A 176 26.33 3.93 -16.34
C GLY A 176 25.78 4.74 -17.52
N GLN A 177 26.47 5.85 -17.80
CA GLN A 177 26.15 6.83 -18.84
C GLN A 177 25.91 6.21 -20.23
N GLU A 178 26.68 5.21 -20.63
CA GLU A 178 26.62 4.64 -21.98
C GLU A 178 25.24 4.05 -22.31
N LYS A 179 24.66 3.27 -21.37
CA LYS A 179 23.32 2.71 -21.51
C LYS A 179 22.24 3.80 -21.56
N LEU A 180 22.46 4.89 -20.83
CA LEU A 180 21.52 6.03 -20.81
C LEU A 180 21.50 6.76 -22.15
N THR A 181 22.66 7.04 -22.74
CA THR A 181 22.77 7.76 -24.03
C THR A 181 22.26 6.92 -25.21
N GLN A 182 22.57 5.62 -25.26
CA GLN A 182 22.06 4.73 -26.31
C GLN A 182 20.53 4.64 -26.25
N GLY A 183 19.97 4.58 -25.03
CA GLY A 183 18.53 4.55 -24.83
C GLY A 183 17.82 5.82 -25.29
N VAL A 184 18.40 7.02 -25.12
CA VAL A 184 17.78 8.28 -25.60
C VAL A 184 17.57 8.25 -27.11
N ALA A 185 18.59 7.86 -27.87
CA ALA A 185 18.50 7.81 -29.33
C ALA A 185 17.45 6.78 -29.79
N ALA A 186 17.45 5.59 -29.17
CA ALA A 186 16.50 4.53 -29.48
C ALA A 186 15.06 4.95 -29.14
N TRP A 187 14.85 5.59 -27.98
CA TRP A 187 13.53 6.09 -27.58
C TRP A 187 13.04 7.25 -28.45
N ASN A 188 13.89 8.24 -28.76
CA ASN A 188 13.51 9.33 -29.66
C ASN A 188 13.10 8.81 -31.04
N LYS A 189 13.79 7.79 -31.55
CA LYS A 189 13.41 7.13 -32.80
C LYS A 189 12.10 6.36 -32.66
N PHE A 190 11.91 5.63 -31.56
CA PHE A 190 10.71 4.83 -31.30
C PHE A 190 9.44 5.68 -31.11
N THR A 191 9.53 6.81 -30.40
CA THR A 191 8.37 7.67 -30.13
C THR A 191 8.15 8.75 -31.20
N GLY A 192 8.97 8.79 -32.25
CA GLY A 192 8.92 9.86 -33.25
C GLY A 192 9.23 11.24 -32.66
N GLY A 193 10.07 11.31 -31.62
CA GLY A 193 10.42 12.53 -30.92
C GLY A 193 9.40 13.00 -29.87
N HIS A 194 8.25 12.33 -29.74
CA HIS A 194 7.27 12.67 -28.71
C HIS A 194 7.69 12.16 -27.33
N GLU A 195 7.58 13.01 -26.33
CA GLU A 195 7.80 12.63 -24.94
C GLU A 195 6.61 11.79 -24.44
N GLN A 196 6.90 10.61 -23.86
CA GLN A 196 5.88 9.74 -23.29
C GLN A 196 6.15 9.53 -21.80
N LEU A 197 5.11 9.60 -20.98
CA LEU A 197 5.19 9.28 -19.57
C LEU A 197 5.21 7.76 -19.39
N PHE A 198 6.29 7.21 -18.85
CA PHE A 198 6.35 5.78 -18.52
C PHE A 198 5.55 5.48 -17.27
N GLY A 199 5.66 6.34 -16.27
CA GLY A 199 4.94 6.24 -15.02
C GLY A 199 5.57 7.12 -13.96
N GLY A 200 5.06 7.02 -12.74
CA GLY A 200 5.64 7.70 -11.61
C GLY A 200 5.21 7.08 -10.29
N LEU A 201 5.90 7.51 -9.25
CA LEU A 201 5.71 7.03 -7.90
C LEU A 201 5.67 8.22 -6.97
N MET A 202 4.50 8.51 -6.42
CA MET A 202 4.33 9.45 -5.32
C MET A 202 4.08 8.66 -4.04
N ALA A 203 4.97 8.84 -3.07
CA ALA A 203 4.87 8.13 -1.79
C ALA A 203 5.27 9.03 -0.64
N ALA A 204 4.56 8.91 0.49
CA ALA A 204 4.94 9.55 1.75
C ALA A 204 6.34 9.09 2.22
N GLY A 205 6.69 7.85 1.88
CA GLY A 205 7.98 7.24 2.15
C GLY A 205 9.16 7.71 1.29
N LEU A 206 8.91 8.52 0.26
CA LEU A 206 9.97 9.06 -0.59
C LEU A 206 10.25 10.51 -0.18
N LYS A 207 11.52 10.85 0.08
CA LYS A 207 11.91 12.19 0.54
C LYS A 207 13.15 12.68 -0.20
N LYS A 208 13.13 13.91 -0.71
CA LYS A 208 14.35 14.56 -1.24
C LYS A 208 15.37 14.79 -0.11
N LYS A 209 16.63 14.40 -0.32
CA LYS A 209 17.72 14.57 0.66
C LYS A 209 17.88 16.05 0.99
N GLY A 210 17.84 16.39 2.28
CA GLY A 210 17.84 17.78 2.76
C GLY A 210 16.46 18.44 2.88
N SER A 211 15.38 17.79 2.41
CA SER A 211 14.01 18.26 2.63
C SER A 211 13.38 17.53 3.81
N PHE A 212 12.80 18.29 4.75
CA PHE A 212 12.03 17.75 5.87
C PHE A 212 10.58 17.41 5.51
N ALA A 213 10.09 17.89 4.37
CA ALA A 213 8.70 17.69 3.96
C ALA A 213 8.39 16.20 3.73
N SER A 214 7.21 15.77 4.21
CA SER A 214 6.74 14.39 4.02
C SER A 214 6.17 14.19 2.63
N GLY A 215 6.70 13.19 1.92
CA GLY A 215 6.24 12.76 0.61
C GLY A 215 6.88 13.50 -0.55
N TYR A 216 7.24 12.74 -1.58
CA TYR A 216 7.83 13.24 -2.81
C TYR A 216 7.39 12.33 -3.96
N GLY A 217 7.18 12.93 -5.14
CA GLY A 217 6.87 12.21 -6.37
C GLY A 217 8.08 12.17 -7.28
N ILE A 218 8.37 11.01 -7.87
CA ILE A 218 9.33 10.88 -8.96
C ILE A 218 8.62 10.26 -10.14
N TYR A 219 8.69 10.93 -11.29
CA TYR A 219 8.08 10.53 -12.54
C TYR A 219 9.18 10.32 -13.58
N PHE A 220 9.01 9.30 -14.41
CA PHE A 220 9.94 8.94 -15.46
C PHE A 220 9.23 9.08 -16.80
N THR A 221 9.84 9.83 -17.70
CA THR A 221 9.40 9.95 -19.09
C THR A 221 10.44 9.32 -20.00
N SER A 222 10.15 9.24 -21.31
CA SER A 222 11.12 8.80 -22.31
C SER A 222 12.39 9.67 -22.37
N GLN A 223 12.32 10.92 -21.91
CA GLN A 223 13.40 11.90 -22.04
C GLN A 223 13.97 12.41 -20.72
N ARG A 224 13.24 12.36 -19.60
CA ARG A 224 13.67 13.00 -18.34
C ARG A 224 13.12 12.30 -17.10
N ILE A 225 13.75 12.60 -15.97
CA ILE A 225 13.27 12.27 -14.64
C ILE A 225 12.77 13.56 -14.00
N ILE A 226 11.49 13.58 -13.61
CA ILE A 226 10.82 14.74 -13.05
C ILE A 226 10.53 14.48 -11.58
N GLY A 227 11.04 15.35 -10.71
CA GLY A 227 10.67 15.38 -9.31
C GLY A 227 9.52 16.34 -9.04
N VAL A 228 8.51 15.86 -8.33
CA VAL A 228 7.34 16.66 -7.95
C VAL A 228 7.24 16.71 -6.44
N ARG A 229 7.19 17.93 -5.90
CA ARG A 229 6.97 18.13 -4.46
C ARG A 229 5.50 17.90 -4.14
N THR A 230 5.20 17.23 -3.03
CA THR A 230 3.83 17.18 -2.51
C THR A 230 3.32 18.60 -2.24
N SER A 231 2.09 18.89 -2.64
CA SER A 231 1.54 20.23 -2.47
C SER A 231 1.49 20.57 -0.98
N LYS A 232 1.98 21.77 -0.60
CA LYS A 232 1.90 22.26 0.78
C LYS A 232 0.45 22.28 1.27
N TRP A 233 -0.47 22.55 0.34
CA TRP A 233 -1.92 22.53 0.56
C TRP A 233 -2.42 21.18 1.07
N PHE A 234 -1.90 20.06 0.57
CA PHE A 234 -2.31 18.74 1.05
C PHE A 234 -1.91 18.52 2.52
N VAL A 235 -0.70 18.92 2.89
CA VAL A 235 -0.23 18.85 4.29
C VAL A 235 -1.06 19.77 5.17
N LEU A 236 -1.38 20.98 4.69
CA LEU A 236 -2.25 21.92 5.40
C LEU A 236 -3.65 21.34 5.64
N ILE A 237 -4.27 20.71 4.63
CA ILE A 237 -5.57 20.05 4.77
C ILE A 237 -5.50 18.94 5.82
N LEU A 238 -4.44 18.12 5.84
CA LEU A 238 -4.27 17.09 6.87
C LEU A 238 -4.12 17.69 8.27
N ILE A 239 -3.39 18.79 8.41
CA ILE A 239 -3.25 19.50 9.70
C ILE A 239 -4.58 20.09 10.13
N ILE A 240 -5.32 20.77 9.25
CA ILE A 240 -6.63 21.34 9.55
C ILE A 240 -7.63 20.23 9.91
N ALA A 241 -7.61 19.10 9.21
CA ALA A 241 -8.48 17.97 9.54
C ALA A 241 -8.12 17.35 10.90
N ALA A 242 -6.83 17.24 11.23
CA ALA A 242 -6.38 16.77 12.54
C ALA A 242 -6.79 17.73 13.67
N LEU A 243 -6.55 19.03 13.49
CA LEU A 243 -6.93 20.06 14.45
C LEU A 243 -8.45 20.20 14.57
N GLY A 244 -9.20 20.10 13.48
CA GLY A 244 -10.65 20.08 13.47
C GLY A 244 -11.21 18.84 14.16
N GLY A 245 -10.55 17.68 14.03
CA GLY A 245 -10.89 16.48 14.80
C GLY A 245 -10.69 16.69 16.31
N ILE A 246 -9.61 17.34 16.72
CA ILE A 246 -9.33 17.64 18.12
C ILE A 246 -10.31 18.71 18.66
N GLY A 247 -10.45 19.84 17.97
CA GLY A 247 -11.31 20.95 18.38
C GLY A 247 -12.79 20.59 18.33
N GLY A 248 -13.22 19.87 17.30
CA GLY A 248 -14.58 19.32 17.20
C GLY A 248 -14.87 18.29 18.29
N GLY A 249 -13.90 17.43 18.61
CA GLY A 249 -14.01 16.51 19.74
C GLY A 249 -14.25 17.26 21.06
N VAL A 250 -13.46 18.30 21.35
CA VAL A 250 -13.60 19.09 22.58
C VAL A 250 -14.95 19.83 22.64
N ALA A 251 -15.38 20.46 21.55
CA ALA A 251 -16.66 21.17 21.50
C ALA A 251 -17.86 20.22 21.71
N VAL A 252 -17.83 19.04 21.07
CA VAL A 252 -18.84 17.99 21.26
C VAL A 252 -18.79 17.45 22.69
N GLY A 253 -17.59 17.25 23.25
CA GLY A 253 -17.41 16.80 24.63
C GLY A 253 -18.07 17.76 25.64
N LEU A 254 -17.85 19.07 25.46
CA LEU A 254 -18.46 20.13 26.27
C LEU A 254 -19.98 20.22 26.08
N ALA A 255 -20.48 20.10 24.85
CA ALA A 255 -21.91 20.18 24.56
C ALA A 255 -22.72 19.02 25.18
N ILE A 256 -22.14 17.82 25.24
CA ILE A 256 -22.81 16.63 25.80
C ILE A 256 -22.55 16.49 27.31
N GLY A 257 -21.83 17.44 27.94
CA GLY A 257 -21.47 17.38 29.37
C GLY A 257 -20.54 16.21 29.72
N SER A 258 -19.92 15.59 28.71
CA SER A 258 -19.01 14.47 28.90
C SER A 258 -17.61 14.97 29.22
N ALA A 259 -16.88 14.23 30.06
CA ALA A 259 -15.51 14.59 30.40
C ALA A 259 -14.64 14.66 29.12
N PRO A 260 -13.78 15.68 28.96
CA PRO A 260 -12.96 15.90 27.77
C PRO A 260 -12.09 14.69 27.37
N ALA A 261 -11.84 13.75 28.27
CA ALA A 261 -11.17 12.48 27.99
C ALA A 261 -11.92 11.60 26.96
N LEU A 262 -13.25 11.56 26.97
CA LEU A 262 -14.06 10.76 26.02
C LEU A 262 -13.99 11.33 24.60
N ALA A 263 -13.88 12.65 24.47
CA ALA A 263 -13.70 13.32 23.18
C ALA A 263 -12.42 12.88 22.46
N TYR A 264 -11.31 12.69 23.19
CA TYR A 264 -10.05 12.22 22.61
C TYR A 264 -10.15 10.78 22.10
N LEU A 265 -10.92 9.91 22.77
CA LEU A 265 -11.13 8.52 22.35
C LEU A 265 -11.92 8.42 21.03
N ILE A 266 -12.79 9.40 20.74
CA ILE A 266 -13.56 9.46 19.49
C ILE A 266 -12.74 10.19 18.40
N ALA A 267 -12.05 11.27 18.73
CA ALA A 267 -11.28 12.07 17.77
C ALA A 267 -10.09 11.27 17.19
N PHE A 268 -9.37 10.52 18.02
CA PHE A 268 -8.17 9.78 17.59
C PHE A 268 -8.41 8.75 16.46
N PRO A 269 -9.42 7.86 16.52
CA PRO A 269 -9.72 6.93 15.43
C PRO A 269 -10.16 7.66 14.16
N ILE A 270 -10.91 8.76 14.26
CA ILE A 270 -11.30 9.56 13.09
C ILE A 270 -10.07 10.19 12.43
N ILE A 271 -9.17 10.78 13.22
CA ILE A 271 -7.93 11.38 12.71
C ILE A 271 -7.06 10.32 12.03
N THR A 272 -6.91 9.13 12.63
CA THR A 272 -6.12 8.04 12.02
C THR A 272 -6.75 7.52 10.73
N VAL A 273 -8.08 7.43 10.64
CA VAL A 273 -8.80 7.09 9.41
C VAL A 273 -8.62 8.17 8.33
N VAL A 274 -8.71 9.45 8.68
CA VAL A 274 -8.50 10.58 7.76
C VAL A 274 -7.06 10.60 7.24
N ILE A 275 -6.06 10.39 8.10
CA ILE A 275 -4.65 10.28 7.69
C ILE A 275 -4.47 9.09 6.74
N GLY A 276 -5.05 7.93 7.08
CA GLY A 276 -4.97 6.73 6.24
C GLY A 276 -5.65 6.90 4.87
N LEU A 277 -6.82 7.55 4.82
CA LEU A 277 -7.52 7.89 3.59
C LEU A 277 -6.74 8.91 2.77
N GLY A 278 -6.18 9.94 3.42
CA GLY A 278 -5.32 10.93 2.77
C GLY A 278 -4.10 10.27 2.13
N GLN A 279 -3.43 9.36 2.83
CA GLN A 279 -2.30 8.60 2.29
C GLN A 279 -2.70 7.69 1.11
N ARG A 280 -3.89 7.07 1.14
CA ARG A 280 -4.40 6.33 -0.01
C ARG A 280 -4.67 7.23 -1.20
N ARG A 281 -5.22 8.42 -0.99
CA ARG A 281 -5.50 9.39 -2.06
C ARG A 281 -4.24 9.98 -2.68
N LEU A 282 -3.13 10.02 -1.93
CA LEU A 282 -1.80 10.36 -2.46
C LEU A 282 -1.23 9.29 -3.41
N ARG A 283 -1.76 8.06 -3.37
CA ARG A 283 -1.51 7.07 -4.42
C ARG A 283 -2.44 7.40 -5.57
N PHE A 284 -2.07 8.43 -6.34
CA PHE A 284 -2.79 8.77 -7.56
C PHE A 284 -2.66 7.60 -8.54
N ASP A 285 -3.74 6.83 -8.69
CA ASP A 285 -3.93 5.91 -9.82
C ASP A 285 -4.39 6.66 -11.07
N ASP A 286 -4.73 7.95 -10.95
CA ASP A 286 -5.10 8.80 -12.09
C ASP A 286 -3.86 9.13 -12.93
N ALA A 287 -3.98 8.92 -14.25
CA ALA A 287 -2.94 9.26 -15.21
C ALA A 287 -2.68 10.77 -15.21
N ILE A 288 -1.59 11.18 -14.57
CA ILE A 288 -1.13 12.56 -14.57
C ILE A 288 -0.64 12.95 -15.98
N THR A 289 -1.10 14.10 -16.46
CA THR A 289 -0.68 14.66 -17.76
C THR A 289 0.70 15.31 -17.66
N LEU A 290 1.44 15.36 -18.79
CA LEU A 290 2.77 15.99 -18.83
C LEU A 290 2.68 17.49 -18.50
N GLU A 291 1.61 18.17 -18.93
CA GLU A 291 1.39 19.58 -18.62
C GLU A 291 1.20 19.83 -17.12
N GLU A 292 0.54 18.92 -16.41
CA GLU A 292 0.37 19.00 -14.96
C GLU A 292 1.69 18.74 -14.21
N LEU A 293 2.53 17.82 -14.71
CA LEU A 293 3.89 17.61 -14.18
C LEU A 293 4.75 18.85 -14.35
N ASP A 294 4.73 19.46 -15.54
CA ASP A 294 5.52 20.65 -15.82
C ASP A 294 5.11 21.85 -14.95
N LYS A 295 3.84 21.93 -14.53
CA LYS A 295 3.36 22.93 -13.56
C LYS A 295 3.81 22.66 -12.12
N ARG A 296 4.02 21.39 -11.74
CA ARG A 296 4.31 20.97 -10.35
C ARG A 296 5.77 20.57 -10.10
N LYS A 297 6.62 20.63 -11.12
CA LYS A 297 8.01 20.18 -11.03
C LYS A 297 8.83 21.00 -10.03
N ASP A 298 9.61 20.28 -9.23
CA ASP A 298 10.60 20.83 -8.30
C ASP A 298 12.03 20.61 -8.83
N PHE A 299 12.26 19.53 -9.58
CA PHE A 299 13.45 19.41 -10.43
C PHE A 299 13.10 18.62 -11.70
N ASP A 300 13.94 18.80 -12.71
CA ASP A 300 13.86 18.13 -14.00
C ASP A 300 15.29 17.85 -14.46
N ILE A 301 15.61 16.57 -14.70
CA ILE A 301 16.90 16.17 -15.26
C ILE A 301 16.64 15.34 -16.50
N ARG A 302 17.07 15.86 -17.66
CA ARG A 302 17.03 15.11 -18.92
C ARG A 302 18.01 13.94 -18.90
N ARG A 303 17.60 12.85 -19.56
CA ARG A 303 18.31 11.56 -19.60
C ARG A 303 19.72 11.68 -20.16
N ASP A 304 19.90 12.53 -21.17
CA ASP A 304 21.20 12.85 -21.77
C ASP A 304 22.14 13.61 -20.82
N ASN A 305 21.60 14.29 -19.81
CA ASN A 305 22.35 14.98 -18.76
C ASN A 305 22.60 14.12 -17.51
N ILE A 306 22.24 12.84 -17.50
CA ILE A 306 22.51 11.94 -16.36
C ILE A 306 23.83 11.19 -16.62
N SER A 307 24.76 11.25 -15.67
CA SER A 307 26.00 10.46 -15.72
C SER A 307 25.79 9.09 -15.05
N GLU A 308 25.12 9.07 -13.90
CA GLU A 308 24.92 7.87 -13.11
C GLU A 308 23.58 7.91 -12.35
N ILE A 309 22.93 6.74 -12.27
CA ILE A 309 21.81 6.51 -11.35
C ILE A 309 22.21 5.39 -10.40
N GLU A 310 22.26 5.71 -9.11
CA GLU A 310 22.51 4.75 -8.03
C GLU A 310 21.20 4.51 -7.27
N LEU A 311 20.72 3.27 -7.24
CA LEU A 311 19.55 2.89 -6.44
C LEU A 311 19.93 1.81 -5.44
N LYS A 312 19.73 2.11 -4.15
CA LYS A 312 20.10 1.25 -3.02
C LYS A 312 18.90 0.83 -2.18
N ARG A 313 18.76 -0.48 -1.94
CA ARG A 313 17.66 -1.08 -1.18
C ARG A 313 17.64 -0.61 0.28
N PRO A 314 16.46 -0.26 0.86
CA PRO A 314 16.35 -0.02 2.29
C PRO A 314 16.61 -1.30 3.08
N GLY A 315 17.56 -1.25 4.01
CA GLY A 315 17.81 -2.32 4.98
C GLY A 315 16.96 -2.16 6.23
N ALA A 316 17.09 -3.10 7.17
CA ALA A 316 16.36 -3.05 8.44
C ALA A 316 16.75 -1.87 9.34
N VAL A 317 17.99 -1.39 9.23
CA VAL A 317 18.52 -0.27 10.00
C VAL A 317 18.82 0.94 9.12
N ARG A 318 19.32 0.72 7.90
CA ARG A 318 19.70 1.79 6.98
C ARG A 318 18.56 2.12 6.02
N ARG A 319 18.29 3.40 5.83
CA ARG A 319 17.33 3.87 4.81
C ARG A 319 17.92 3.63 3.42
N GLY A 320 17.06 3.26 2.47
CA GLY A 320 17.44 3.16 1.07
C GLY A 320 17.62 4.55 0.48
N HIS A 321 18.22 4.63 -0.69
CA HIS A 321 18.30 5.88 -1.41
C HIS A 321 18.32 5.69 -2.92
N LEU A 322 17.89 6.72 -3.64
CA LEU A 322 18.07 6.89 -5.07
C LEU A 322 18.92 8.15 -5.25
N THR A 323 20.08 8.05 -5.87
CA THR A 323 20.94 9.18 -6.20
C THR A 323 21.01 9.30 -7.71
N ILE A 324 20.66 10.48 -8.23
CA ILE A 324 20.80 10.82 -9.64
C ILE A 324 21.95 11.82 -9.74
N VAL A 325 23.02 11.43 -10.42
CA VAL A 325 24.20 12.28 -10.64
C VAL A 325 24.08 12.90 -12.02
N PRO A 326 23.84 14.22 -12.14
CA PRO A 326 23.86 14.90 -13.42
C PRO A 326 25.31 15.14 -13.88
N LYS A 327 25.55 15.20 -15.19
CA LYS A 327 26.86 15.56 -15.76
C LYS A 327 27.28 16.98 -15.35
N SER A 328 26.30 17.87 -15.22
CA SER A 328 26.52 19.30 -15.02
C SER A 328 26.60 19.74 -13.55
N GLY A 329 26.56 18.85 -12.55
CA GLY A 329 26.66 19.33 -11.17
C GLY A 329 26.31 18.36 -10.05
N LYS A 330 25.67 18.92 -9.01
CA LYS A 330 25.45 18.26 -7.71
C LYS A 330 24.44 17.13 -7.81
N ALA A 331 24.81 15.98 -7.26
CA ALA A 331 23.94 14.81 -7.17
C ALA A 331 22.63 15.12 -6.41
N VAL A 332 21.50 14.68 -6.98
CA VAL A 332 20.17 14.79 -6.38
C VAL A 332 19.82 13.46 -5.74
N GLY A 333 19.80 13.42 -4.41
CA GLY A 333 19.48 12.22 -3.64
C GLY A 333 18.05 12.21 -3.12
N PHE A 334 17.44 11.03 -3.08
CA PHE A 334 16.16 10.73 -2.45
C PHE A 334 16.38 9.64 -1.41
N LEU A 335 15.76 9.79 -0.24
CA LEU A 335 15.69 8.79 0.80
C LEU A 335 14.41 7.97 0.61
N ILE A 336 14.58 6.65 0.66
CA ILE A 336 13.51 5.66 0.54
C ILE A 336 13.27 5.08 1.94
N THR A 337 12.07 5.28 2.49
CA THR A 337 11.69 4.66 3.76
C THR A 337 11.39 3.17 3.58
N GLN A 338 11.14 2.46 4.69
CA GLN A 338 10.83 1.02 4.70
C GLN A 338 9.38 0.71 4.29
N GLU A 339 8.75 1.54 3.45
CA GLU A 339 7.41 1.25 2.93
C GLU A 339 7.47 0.02 2.01
N PRO A 340 6.66 -1.03 2.26
CA PRO A 340 6.77 -2.28 1.51
C PRO A 340 6.41 -2.08 0.03
N GLY A 341 7.25 -2.61 -0.87
CA GLY A 341 7.08 -2.53 -2.32
C GLY A 341 7.49 -1.19 -2.95
N LEU A 342 7.82 -0.17 -2.16
CA LEU A 342 8.24 1.15 -2.69
C LEU A 342 9.55 1.04 -3.48
N PHE A 343 10.52 0.31 -2.92
CA PHE A 343 11.80 0.08 -3.56
C PHE A 343 11.65 -0.69 -4.88
N ASP A 344 10.89 -1.79 -4.87
CA ASP A 344 10.75 -2.66 -6.04
C ASP A 344 10.04 -1.92 -7.20
N ARG A 345 9.06 -1.07 -6.90
CA ARG A 345 8.43 -0.18 -7.89
C ARG A 345 9.40 0.85 -8.46
N LEU A 346 10.20 1.48 -7.60
CA LEU A 346 11.21 2.45 -8.02
C LEU A 346 12.30 1.78 -8.86
N GLN A 347 12.69 0.56 -8.50
CA GLN A 347 13.62 -0.27 -9.28
C GLN A 347 13.04 -0.58 -10.65
N GLY A 348 11.76 -0.94 -10.75
CA GLY A 348 11.07 -1.13 -12.03
C GLY A 348 11.05 0.13 -12.90
N LEU A 349 10.75 1.28 -12.31
CA LEU A 349 10.77 2.57 -13.02
C LEU A 349 12.17 2.94 -13.52
N VAL A 350 13.21 2.75 -12.70
CA VAL A 350 14.60 2.99 -13.07
C VAL A 350 15.05 2.01 -14.16
N ALA A 351 14.68 0.73 -14.05
CA ALA A 351 14.97 -0.28 -15.05
C ALA A 351 14.29 0.04 -16.40
N GLY A 352 12.99 0.37 -16.38
CA GLY A 352 12.24 0.78 -17.56
C GLY A 352 12.77 2.06 -18.19
N PHE A 353 13.18 3.03 -17.36
CA PHE A 353 13.86 4.22 -17.85
C PHE A 353 15.20 3.89 -18.49
N SER A 354 15.96 2.93 -17.97
CA SER A 354 17.24 2.53 -18.55
C SER A 354 17.15 1.61 -19.78
N PHE A 355 15.96 1.07 -20.06
CA PHE A 355 15.74 0.15 -21.17
C PHE A 355 16.08 0.82 -22.51
N VAL A 356 16.75 0.06 -23.37
CA VAL A 356 17.09 0.43 -24.74
C VAL A 356 16.27 -0.48 -25.65
N PRO A 357 15.25 0.04 -26.37
CA PRO A 357 14.49 -0.80 -27.29
C PRO A 357 15.41 -1.33 -28.39
N PRO A 358 15.32 -2.62 -28.74
CA PRO A 358 16.17 -3.22 -29.75
C PRO A 358 15.88 -2.61 -31.14
N PRO A 359 16.90 -2.47 -32.00
CA PRO A 359 16.75 -1.82 -33.30
C PRO A 359 15.80 -2.54 -34.27
N THR A 360 15.51 -3.83 -34.01
CA THR A 360 14.58 -4.66 -34.79
C THR A 360 13.14 -4.19 -34.69
N TRP A 361 12.75 -3.48 -33.62
CA TRP A 361 11.40 -2.93 -33.45
C TRP A 361 11.03 -1.87 -34.49
N HIS A 362 11.97 -1.45 -35.35
CA HIS A 362 11.73 -0.48 -36.41
C HIS A 362 11.42 -1.11 -37.77
N LYS A 363 11.48 -2.44 -37.93
CA LYS A 363 11.53 -3.06 -39.27
C LYS A 363 10.18 -3.25 -39.99
N GLU A 364 9.04 -2.95 -39.40
CA GLU A 364 7.77 -2.98 -40.15
C GLU A 364 7.16 -1.58 -40.32
N GLY A 365 7.91 -0.73 -40.99
CA GLY A 365 7.32 0.23 -41.91
C GLY A 365 6.73 -0.50 -43.11
N ARG A 366 5.64 -1.25 -42.92
CA ARG A 366 4.63 -1.36 -43.98
C ARG A 366 3.74 -0.15 -43.80
N GLN A 367 3.85 0.78 -44.75
CA GLN A 367 2.91 1.88 -44.93
C GLN A 367 1.50 1.33 -44.76
N ALA A 368 0.70 2.01 -43.96
CA ALA A 368 -0.75 1.87 -43.97
C ALA A 368 -1.34 2.45 -45.28
N SER A 369 -0.84 1.98 -46.42
CA SER A 369 -1.41 2.20 -47.75
C SER A 369 -2.11 0.91 -48.16
N ASP A 370 -3.40 1.02 -48.46
CA ASP A 370 -4.27 0.01 -49.04
C ASP A 370 -4.62 -1.19 -48.16
N TYR A 371 -5.37 -0.92 -47.07
CA TYR A 371 -6.56 -1.74 -46.87
C TYR A 371 -7.59 -1.32 -47.92
N SER A 372 -7.44 -1.87 -49.12
CA SER A 372 -8.56 -1.97 -50.04
C SER A 372 -9.66 -2.72 -49.31
N THR A 373 -10.85 -2.13 -49.31
CA THR A 373 -12.09 -2.72 -48.87
C THR A 373 -12.35 -3.97 -49.71
N GLN A 374 -11.78 -5.12 -49.34
CA GLN A 374 -12.20 -6.39 -49.91
C GLN A 374 -13.56 -6.73 -49.30
N SER A 375 -14.55 -6.57 -50.17
CA SER A 375 -15.94 -6.92 -50.02
C SER A 375 -16.14 -8.21 -49.24
N THR A 376 -16.98 -8.10 -48.23
CA THR A 376 -17.74 -9.20 -47.65
C THR A 376 -18.52 -9.89 -48.75
N GLN A 377 -18.01 -11.01 -49.26
CA GLN A 377 -18.84 -12.02 -49.91
C GLN A 377 -18.16 -13.38 -49.82
N ASP A 378 -18.94 -14.32 -49.30
CA ASP A 378 -18.81 -15.77 -49.42
C ASP A 378 -17.64 -16.47 -48.71
N THR A 379 -17.88 -16.93 -47.48
CA THR A 379 -17.73 -18.37 -47.17
C THR A 379 -18.41 -18.71 -45.85
N LEU A 380 -19.65 -19.18 -45.98
CA LEU A 380 -20.43 -19.81 -44.92
C LEU A 380 -20.42 -21.32 -45.22
N SER A 381 -19.30 -21.99 -44.98
CA SER A 381 -19.30 -23.46 -44.85
C SER A 381 -17.96 -23.95 -44.31
N GLN A 382 -18.04 -24.90 -43.39
CA GLN A 382 -16.99 -25.84 -42.97
C GLN A 382 -16.40 -25.57 -41.59
N ARG A 383 -17.31 -25.74 -40.63
CA ARG A 383 -17.05 -26.23 -39.29
C ARG A 383 -16.85 -27.75 -39.42
N ASP A 384 -15.68 -28.26 -39.04
CA ASP A 384 -15.50 -29.40 -38.13
C ASP A 384 -14.07 -29.96 -38.20
N ASN A 385 -13.58 -30.34 -37.02
CA ASN A 385 -12.37 -31.10 -36.72
C ASN A 385 -11.03 -30.37 -36.89
N TYR A 386 -10.37 -30.07 -35.77
CA TYR A 386 -9.11 -30.72 -35.37
C TYR A 386 -8.82 -30.39 -33.89
N LEU A 387 -8.81 -31.44 -33.06
CA LEU A 387 -8.10 -31.50 -31.78
C LEU A 387 -6.60 -31.61 -32.11
N ALA A 388 -5.81 -30.60 -31.75
CA ALA A 388 -4.35 -30.68 -31.74
C ALA A 388 -3.78 -29.74 -30.67
N GLU A 389 -2.73 -30.21 -30.03
CA GLU A 389 -2.06 -29.65 -28.85
C GLU A 389 -1.74 -28.15 -28.96
N GLU A 390 -2.23 -27.36 -27.99
CA GLU A 390 -1.76 -25.99 -27.76
C GLU A 390 -0.34 -26.05 -27.16
N SER A 391 0.67 -26.06 -28.04
CA SER A 391 1.99 -25.54 -27.69
C SER A 391 1.84 -24.05 -27.30
N PRO A 392 2.57 -23.53 -26.30
CA PRO A 392 2.49 -22.12 -25.94
C PRO A 392 2.90 -21.27 -27.14
N GLU A 393 1.92 -20.58 -27.71
CA GLU A 393 2.06 -19.63 -28.81
C GLU A 393 3.12 -18.60 -28.43
N VAL A 394 4.32 -18.77 -28.99
CA VAL A 394 5.38 -17.77 -28.95
C VAL A 394 4.83 -16.56 -29.68
N LEU A 395 4.56 -15.49 -28.93
CA LEU A 395 4.07 -14.21 -29.41
C LEU A 395 4.78 -13.81 -30.72
N ASP A 396 4.03 -13.84 -31.82
CA ASP A 396 4.49 -13.41 -33.13
C ASP A 396 4.84 -11.91 -33.05
N GLU A 397 6.13 -11.57 -33.22
CA GLU A 397 6.71 -10.23 -33.03
C GLU A 397 6.18 -9.16 -34.02
N LYS A 398 5.19 -9.51 -34.86
CA LYS A 398 4.75 -8.75 -36.04
C LYS A 398 3.72 -7.64 -35.82
N HIS A 399 3.17 -7.46 -34.64
CA HIS A 399 2.16 -6.42 -34.42
C HIS A 399 2.37 -5.70 -33.08
N VAL A 400 3.19 -4.65 -33.07
CA VAL A 400 3.35 -3.77 -31.91
C VAL A 400 3.17 -2.32 -32.34
N LYS A 401 1.99 -1.75 -32.10
CA LYS A 401 1.75 -0.30 -32.21
C LYS A 401 2.28 0.39 -30.95
N SER A 402 2.65 1.68 -31.05
CA SER A 402 3.22 2.48 -29.95
C SER A 402 2.31 2.65 -28.71
N ARG A 403 1.08 2.13 -28.72
CA ARG A 403 0.14 2.08 -27.58
C ARG A 403 0.04 0.70 -26.92
N ASP A 404 0.81 -0.28 -27.39
CA ASP A 404 0.66 -1.69 -26.98
C ASP A 404 1.58 -2.07 -25.82
N PHE A 405 2.00 -1.12 -24.98
CA PHE A 405 2.74 -1.43 -23.75
C PHE A 405 1.94 -0.98 -22.52
N ARG A 406 2.05 -1.77 -21.46
CA ARG A 406 1.57 -1.45 -20.11
C ARG A 406 2.68 -1.71 -19.10
N LEU A 407 2.70 -0.93 -18.03
CA LEU A 407 3.57 -1.28 -16.90
C LEU A 407 2.96 -2.50 -16.18
N CYS A 408 3.80 -3.48 -15.86
CA CYS A 408 3.40 -4.54 -14.96
C CYS A 408 2.98 -3.94 -13.60
N PRO A 409 1.77 -4.22 -13.08
CA PRO A 409 1.29 -3.65 -11.83
C PRO A 409 2.08 -4.16 -10.61
N HIS A 410 2.82 -5.26 -10.78
CA HIS A 410 3.58 -5.87 -9.69
C HIS A 410 5.00 -5.34 -9.56
N CYS A 411 5.71 -5.17 -10.68
CA CYS A 411 7.12 -4.77 -10.68
C CYS A 411 7.42 -3.49 -11.46
N ALA A 412 6.42 -2.89 -12.11
CA ALA A 412 6.58 -1.70 -12.97
C ALA A 412 7.52 -1.88 -14.16
N THR A 413 7.82 -3.11 -14.59
CA THR A 413 8.50 -3.34 -15.87
C THR A 413 7.53 -3.08 -17.03
N MET A 414 7.97 -2.37 -18.06
CA MET A 414 7.20 -2.22 -19.30
C MET A 414 7.07 -3.57 -19.98
N VAL A 415 5.83 -3.97 -20.26
CA VAL A 415 5.50 -5.20 -20.96
C VAL A 415 4.52 -4.89 -22.09
N PRO A 416 4.46 -5.70 -23.16
CA PRO A 416 3.37 -5.61 -24.12
C PRO A 416 1.98 -5.72 -23.43
N ARG A 417 0.94 -5.08 -23.98
CA ARG A 417 -0.43 -5.06 -23.45
C ARG A 417 -1.02 -6.47 -23.40
N ASP A 418 -0.68 -7.29 -24.39
CA ASP A 418 -1.17 -8.66 -24.49
C ASP A 418 -0.38 -9.63 -23.61
N THR A 419 0.68 -9.15 -22.94
CA THR A 419 1.47 -9.97 -22.02
C THR A 419 0.64 -10.31 -20.78
N THR A 420 0.30 -11.59 -20.65
CA THR A 420 -0.42 -12.15 -19.50
C THR A 420 0.49 -12.37 -18.31
N ILE A 421 1.78 -12.64 -18.50
CA ILE A 421 2.77 -12.91 -17.44
C ILE A 421 3.97 -11.98 -17.63
N CYS A 422 4.29 -11.19 -16.60
CA CYS A 422 5.42 -10.28 -16.68
C CYS A 422 6.75 -11.04 -16.84
N PRO A 423 7.54 -10.84 -17.91
CA PRO A 423 8.83 -11.52 -18.10
C PRO A 423 9.84 -11.17 -17.01
N SER A 424 9.73 -9.98 -16.42
CA SER A 424 10.66 -9.53 -15.38
C SER A 424 10.34 -10.04 -13.97
N CYS A 425 9.08 -10.32 -13.62
CA CYS A 425 8.72 -10.74 -12.26
C CYS A 425 7.90 -12.02 -12.17
N GLY A 426 7.58 -12.66 -13.31
CA GLY A 426 6.82 -13.92 -13.38
C GLY A 426 5.36 -13.85 -12.94
N LYS A 427 4.84 -12.67 -12.58
CA LYS A 427 3.46 -12.53 -12.06
C LYS A 427 2.48 -12.27 -13.20
N VAL A 428 1.29 -12.83 -13.05
CA VAL A 428 0.16 -12.61 -13.97
C VAL A 428 -0.27 -11.14 -13.90
N ILE A 429 -0.35 -10.51 -15.06
CA ILE A 429 -0.84 -9.16 -15.25
C ILE A 429 -2.30 -9.29 -15.69
N ALA A 430 -3.22 -9.07 -14.75
CA ALA A 430 -4.65 -9.10 -15.03
C ALA A 430 -4.96 -8.22 -16.26
N ARG A 431 -5.74 -8.76 -17.21
CA ARG A 431 -6.14 -8.04 -18.42
C ARG A 431 -6.95 -6.80 -18.08
#